data_AF-A0A512UET3-F1
#
_entry.id   AF-A0A512UET3-F1
#
_cell.length_a   1.000
_cell.length_b   1.000
_cell.length_c   1.000
_cell.angle_alpha   90.00
_cell.angle_beta   90.00
_cell.angle_gamma   90.00
#
_symmetry.space_group_name_H-M   'P 1'
#
loop_
_entity.id
_entity.type
_entity.pdbx_description
1 polymer ?
#
loop_
_entity_poly.entity_id
_entity_poly.type
_entity_poly.pdbx_seq_one_letter_code
_entity_poly.pdbx_strand_id
1 'polypeptide(L)'
;MASPLQNGNVNGNVNGNGIPGAGGPGETQVPLTNERSPIVMNVANYLRDNNELKMRSGLLNNVEEVEFFRFKRMQRALLSADYKAKSANGKNQLIPIPNEQETAKIFVQMIQSRLLIPVEKLHFQEIKAVKGWKPNRQKPTLKPSTKATLDPDAYYAWTYQKPNPYIVVYGFLTLAAVFAVVLFPLWPTFMRVGVWYLSMACLGLLGLFFAMAIVRLIIFIVTYLALPQAFWLYPNLFEDCGFFESFQPAYAWSGSSGKKSKKKKSAKGAATGAGADSAGADLAGADAPSATASGVEKSSGAKKRTVTLEEVAE
;
A
#
# COMPACT_ATOMS: atom_id res chain seq x y z
N MET A 1 -18.79 -41.55 35.71
CA MET A 1 -19.89 -40.60 35.41
C MET A 1 -19.23 -39.27 35.08
N ALA A 2 -19.11 -38.96 33.80
CA ALA A 2 -18.41 -37.79 33.28
C ALA A 2 -19.40 -36.95 32.47
N SER A 3 -19.48 -35.65 32.77
CA SER A 3 -20.00 -34.61 31.87
C SER A 3 -19.31 -33.28 32.22
N PRO A 4 -18.56 -32.68 31.27
CA PRO A 4 -17.94 -31.37 31.42
C PRO A 4 -18.86 -30.24 30.96
N LEU A 5 -18.61 -29.03 31.50
CA LEU A 5 -19.35 -27.80 31.22
C LEU A 5 -19.08 -27.25 29.82
N GLN A 6 -20.16 -26.77 29.23
CA GLN A 6 -20.38 -26.32 27.86
C GLN A 6 -19.63 -25.00 27.55
N ASN A 7 -18.75 -25.02 26.54
CA ASN A 7 -18.27 -23.80 25.87
C ASN A 7 -19.35 -23.28 24.90
N GLY A 8 -19.79 -22.04 25.11
CA GLY A 8 -20.74 -21.35 24.22
C GLY A 8 -20.06 -20.85 22.95
N ASN A 9 -20.42 -21.43 21.80
CA ASN A 9 -20.08 -20.93 20.48
C ASN A 9 -21.34 -20.34 19.85
N VAL A 10 -21.41 -19.02 19.75
CA VAL A 10 -22.53 -18.30 19.13
C VAL A 10 -22.21 -18.10 17.66
N ASN A 11 -22.80 -18.93 16.79
CA ASN A 11 -22.87 -18.67 15.35
C ASN A 11 -24.34 -18.68 14.93
N GLY A 12 -24.86 -17.49 14.68
CA GLY A 12 -26.22 -17.27 14.21
C GLY A 12 -26.39 -17.75 12.77
N ASN A 13 -27.19 -18.79 12.61
CA ASN A 13 -27.75 -19.28 11.37
C ASN A 13 -28.87 -18.34 10.91
N VAL A 14 -28.72 -17.66 9.77
CA VAL A 14 -29.80 -16.90 9.12
C VAL A 14 -30.03 -17.51 7.75
N ASN A 15 -30.86 -18.55 7.72
CA ASN A 15 -31.56 -19.00 6.51
C ASN A 15 -32.99 -18.48 6.60
N GLY A 16 -33.42 -17.70 5.60
CA GLY A 16 -34.78 -17.19 5.52
C GLY A 16 -35.11 -16.61 4.14
N ASN A 17 -36.02 -17.30 3.46
CA ASN A 17 -36.86 -16.88 2.34
C ASN A 17 -36.30 -16.93 0.92
N GLY A 18 -36.63 -18.04 0.25
CA GLY A 18 -36.62 -18.17 -1.20
C GLY A 18 -37.82 -17.48 -1.87
N ILE A 19 -37.59 -17.11 -3.13
CA ILE A 19 -38.61 -16.72 -4.12
C ILE A 19 -38.38 -17.65 -5.32
N PRO A 20 -39.40 -18.37 -5.86
CA PRO A 20 -39.24 -19.21 -7.03
C PRO A 20 -39.31 -18.35 -8.29
N GLY A 21 -38.20 -18.21 -9.00
CA GLY A 21 -38.12 -17.56 -10.31
C GLY A 21 -37.87 -18.59 -11.41
N ALA A 22 -38.78 -18.64 -12.39
CA ALA A 22 -38.79 -19.56 -13.52
C ALA A 22 -37.46 -19.53 -14.31
N GLY A 23 -36.85 -20.71 -14.47
CA GLY A 23 -35.61 -20.90 -15.23
C GLY A 23 -35.85 -21.03 -16.72
N GLY A 24 -35.07 -20.29 -17.51
CA GLY A 24 -34.82 -20.61 -18.91
C GLY A 24 -33.76 -21.72 -19.02
N PRO A 25 -33.67 -22.43 -20.17
CA PRO A 25 -32.77 -23.58 -20.29
C PRO A 25 -31.30 -23.11 -20.33
N GLY A 26 -30.54 -23.48 -19.29
CA GLY A 26 -29.08 -23.25 -19.22
C GLY A 26 -28.53 -22.72 -17.89
N GLU A 27 -29.37 -22.53 -16.87
CA GLU A 27 -28.98 -21.83 -15.64
C GLU A 27 -28.75 -22.82 -14.48
N THR A 28 -27.51 -22.94 -13.99
CA THR A 28 -27.20 -23.81 -12.83
C THR A 28 -26.45 -23.04 -11.74
N GLN A 29 -27.08 -22.91 -10.57
CA GLN A 29 -26.43 -22.39 -9.35
C GLN A 29 -25.62 -23.51 -8.68
N VAL A 30 -24.38 -23.22 -8.26
CA VAL A 30 -23.49 -24.21 -7.66
C VAL A 30 -23.65 -24.20 -6.12
N PRO A 31 -23.92 -25.35 -5.45
CA PRO A 31 -24.10 -25.40 -3.99
C PRO A 31 -22.78 -25.17 -3.23
N LEU A 32 -22.81 -24.42 -2.13
CA LEU A 32 -21.60 -24.06 -1.37
C LEU A 32 -21.39 -25.05 -0.20
N THR A 33 -20.15 -25.54 -0.02
CA THR A 33 -19.75 -26.43 1.09
C THR A 33 -18.83 -25.71 2.07
N ASN A 34 -18.90 -26.07 3.35
CA ASN A 34 -18.07 -25.46 4.39
C ASN A 34 -16.71 -26.17 4.58
N GLU A 35 -16.56 -27.37 4.01
CA GLU A 35 -15.30 -28.13 4.07
C GLU A 35 -14.38 -27.73 2.92
N ARG A 36 -13.28 -27.06 3.24
CA ARG A 36 -12.22 -26.74 2.28
C ARG A 36 -11.30 -27.96 2.16
N SER A 37 -11.46 -28.73 1.09
CA SER A 37 -10.57 -29.87 0.86
C SER A 37 -9.10 -29.40 0.77
N PRO A 38 -8.15 -30.06 1.46
CA PRO A 38 -6.76 -29.60 1.52
C PRO A 38 -6.11 -29.61 0.14
N ILE A 39 -6.56 -30.50 -0.73
CA ILE A 39 -6.05 -30.64 -2.09
C ILE A 39 -6.41 -29.41 -2.95
N VAL A 40 -7.66 -28.94 -2.88
CA VAL A 40 -8.10 -27.73 -3.62
C VAL A 40 -7.41 -26.48 -3.08
N MET A 41 -7.12 -26.44 -1.78
CA MET A 41 -6.33 -25.37 -1.16
C MET A 41 -4.90 -25.30 -1.70
N ASN A 42 -4.25 -26.44 -1.97
CA ASN A 42 -2.92 -26.48 -2.55
C ASN A 42 -2.91 -25.91 -3.98
N VAL A 43 -3.93 -26.26 -4.77
CA VAL A 43 -4.12 -25.69 -6.11
C VAL A 43 -4.36 -24.17 -6.01
N ALA A 44 -5.20 -23.72 -5.08
CA ALA A 44 -5.43 -22.31 -4.82
C ALA A 44 -4.13 -21.57 -4.44
N ASN A 45 -3.32 -22.13 -3.54
CA ASN A 45 -2.02 -21.59 -3.15
C ASN A 45 -1.07 -21.44 -4.35
N TYR A 46 -0.99 -22.46 -5.21
CA TYR A 46 -0.21 -22.37 -6.44
C TYR A 46 -0.71 -21.24 -7.35
N LEU A 47 -2.03 -21.11 -7.52
CA LEU A 47 -2.63 -20.07 -8.36
C LEU A 47 -2.44 -18.66 -7.79
N ARG A 48 -2.45 -18.47 -6.47
CA ARG A 48 -2.20 -17.16 -5.83
C ARG A 48 -0.79 -16.64 -6.13
N ASP A 49 0.19 -17.52 -6.23
CA ASP A 49 1.58 -17.15 -6.49
C ASP A 49 1.91 -17.08 -8.01
N ASN A 50 0.97 -17.39 -8.89
CA ASN A 50 1.23 -17.51 -10.33
C ASN A 50 0.95 -16.23 -11.12
N ASN A 51 1.96 -15.77 -11.87
CA ASN A 51 1.90 -14.58 -12.72
C ASN A 51 0.93 -14.69 -13.90
N GLU A 52 0.60 -15.90 -14.36
CA GLU A 52 -0.31 -16.12 -15.50
C GLU A 52 -1.74 -15.61 -15.25
N LEU A 53 -2.18 -15.59 -13.98
CA LEU A 53 -3.50 -15.08 -13.62
C LEU A 53 -3.65 -13.59 -13.88
N LYS A 54 -2.53 -12.83 -13.98
CA LYS A 54 -2.49 -11.36 -14.10
C LYS A 54 -3.55 -10.70 -13.21
N MET A 55 -3.52 -11.08 -11.94
CA MET A 55 -4.45 -10.61 -10.91
C MET A 55 -4.38 -9.09 -10.82
N ARG A 56 -5.55 -8.46 -10.65
CA ARG A 56 -5.69 -7.00 -10.48
C ARG A 56 -6.49 -6.73 -9.24
N SER A 57 -6.24 -5.61 -8.58
CA SER A 57 -7.08 -5.14 -7.48
C SER A 57 -8.33 -4.43 -8.00
N GLY A 58 -9.47 -4.72 -7.39
CA GLY A 58 -10.76 -4.07 -7.62
C GLY A 58 -11.48 -3.85 -6.29
N LEU A 59 -12.56 -3.07 -6.33
CA LEU A 59 -13.38 -2.77 -5.16
C LEU A 59 -14.67 -3.60 -5.21
N LEU A 60 -14.77 -4.63 -4.39
CA LEU A 60 -15.99 -5.40 -4.19
C LEU A 60 -17.01 -4.54 -3.45
N ASN A 61 -18.22 -4.43 -4.01
CA ASN A 61 -19.31 -3.59 -3.49
C ASN A 61 -18.89 -2.12 -3.22
N ASN A 62 -17.92 -1.60 -3.99
CA ASN A 62 -17.36 -0.24 -3.83
C ASN A 62 -16.56 0.00 -2.52
N VAL A 63 -16.34 -1.02 -1.68
CA VAL A 63 -15.74 -0.83 -0.35
C VAL A 63 -14.48 -1.68 -0.18
N GLU A 64 -14.61 -2.99 -0.37
CA GLU A 64 -13.55 -3.94 -0.01
C GLU A 64 -12.60 -4.12 -1.18
N GLU A 65 -11.30 -3.98 -0.95
CA GLU A 65 -10.31 -4.28 -1.98
C GLU A 65 -10.11 -5.79 -2.11
N VAL A 66 -10.36 -6.31 -3.30
CA VAL A 66 -10.19 -7.72 -3.63
C VAL A 66 -9.39 -7.89 -4.91
N GLU A 67 -8.65 -8.98 -5.00
CA GLU A 67 -7.92 -9.35 -6.21
C GLU A 67 -8.80 -10.21 -7.09
N PHE A 68 -8.90 -9.86 -8.37
CA PHE A 68 -9.74 -10.56 -9.33
C PHE A 68 -8.98 -10.89 -10.61
N PHE A 69 -9.45 -11.90 -11.31
CA PHE A 69 -8.89 -12.40 -12.57
C PHE A 69 -10.01 -12.91 -13.49
N ARG A 70 -9.65 -13.27 -14.72
CA ARG A 70 -10.58 -13.88 -15.69
C ARG A 70 -10.41 -15.39 -15.73
N PHE A 71 -11.50 -16.12 -15.93
CA PHE A 71 -11.50 -17.58 -15.97
C PHE A 71 -10.47 -18.17 -16.95
N LYS A 72 -10.38 -17.65 -18.19
CA LYS A 72 -9.41 -18.13 -19.20
C LYS A 72 -7.95 -18.07 -18.75
N ARG A 73 -7.59 -17.11 -17.89
CA ARG A 73 -6.22 -16.97 -17.39
C ARG A 73 -5.88 -18.09 -16.41
N MET A 74 -6.85 -18.47 -15.59
CA MET A 74 -6.70 -19.58 -14.66
C MET A 74 -6.66 -20.91 -15.41
N GLN A 75 -7.50 -21.11 -16.44
CA GLN A 75 -7.39 -22.30 -17.30
C GLN A 75 -5.99 -22.43 -17.92
N ARG A 76 -5.44 -21.34 -18.45
CA ARG A 76 -4.06 -21.30 -18.95
C ARG A 76 -3.04 -21.63 -17.87
N ALA A 77 -3.20 -21.11 -16.66
CA ALA A 77 -2.29 -21.35 -15.54
C ALA A 77 -2.30 -22.81 -15.04
N LEU A 78 -3.45 -23.49 -15.14
CA LEU A 78 -3.61 -24.89 -14.76
C LEU A 78 -3.17 -25.87 -15.86
N LEU A 79 -3.30 -25.48 -17.14
CA LEU A 79 -2.85 -26.28 -18.28
C LEU A 79 -1.38 -26.03 -18.66
N SER A 80 -0.69 -25.11 -17.97
CA SER A 80 0.69 -24.74 -18.28
C SER A 80 1.67 -25.89 -17.98
N ALA A 81 2.82 -25.86 -18.68
CA ALA A 81 3.92 -26.80 -18.43
C ALA A 81 4.43 -26.72 -16.97
N ASP A 82 4.44 -25.51 -16.40
CA ASP A 82 4.85 -25.27 -15.01
C ASP A 82 3.97 -26.02 -14.01
N TYR A 83 2.64 -26.02 -14.24
CA TYR A 83 1.72 -26.75 -13.38
C TYR A 83 1.97 -28.25 -13.46
N LYS A 84 2.15 -28.79 -14.68
CA LYS A 84 2.45 -30.21 -14.90
C LYS A 84 3.75 -30.64 -14.22
N ALA A 85 4.79 -29.81 -14.29
CA ALA A 85 6.06 -30.08 -13.60
C ALA A 85 5.90 -30.07 -12.07
N LYS A 86 5.12 -29.12 -11.53
CA LYS A 86 4.88 -29.04 -10.08
C LYS A 86 3.93 -30.10 -9.55
N SER A 87 2.97 -30.57 -10.35
CA SER A 87 2.06 -31.65 -9.97
C SER A 87 2.72 -33.03 -10.03
N ALA A 88 3.71 -33.22 -10.90
CA ALA A 88 4.56 -34.40 -10.88
C ALA A 88 5.39 -34.54 -9.59
N ASN A 89 5.66 -33.43 -8.90
CA ASN A 89 6.36 -33.45 -7.62
C ASN A 89 5.38 -33.74 -6.47
N GLY A 90 5.41 -34.97 -5.94
CA GLY A 90 4.54 -35.40 -4.84
C GLY A 90 4.62 -34.56 -3.56
N LYS A 91 5.70 -33.79 -3.35
CA LYS A 91 5.82 -32.87 -2.21
C LYS A 91 4.81 -31.72 -2.24
N ASN A 92 4.36 -31.33 -3.43
CA ASN A 92 3.44 -30.20 -3.59
C ASN A 92 1.97 -30.60 -3.39
N GLN A 93 1.65 -31.90 -3.36
CA GLN A 93 0.30 -32.43 -3.18
C GLN A 93 -0.74 -31.75 -4.10
N LEU A 94 -0.36 -31.57 -5.38
CA LEU A 94 -1.21 -30.99 -6.43
C LEU A 94 -1.84 -32.12 -7.25
N ILE A 95 -3.08 -31.93 -7.70
CA ILE A 95 -3.76 -32.89 -8.59
C ILE A 95 -3.20 -32.74 -10.02
N PRO A 96 -2.90 -33.83 -10.73
CA PRO A 96 -2.64 -33.76 -12.16
C PRO A 96 -3.90 -33.33 -12.91
N ILE A 97 -3.82 -32.27 -13.73
CA ILE A 97 -4.94 -31.78 -14.54
C ILE A 97 -4.55 -31.91 -16.02
N PRO A 98 -5.02 -32.94 -16.73
CA PRO A 98 -4.66 -33.19 -18.12
C PRO A 98 -5.53 -32.42 -19.11
N ASN A 99 -6.79 -32.14 -18.76
CA ASN A 99 -7.81 -31.67 -19.71
C ASN A 99 -8.60 -30.46 -19.17
N GLU A 100 -9.23 -29.72 -20.09
CA GLU A 100 -10.07 -28.55 -19.80
C GLU A 100 -11.31 -28.92 -18.97
N GLN A 101 -11.87 -30.11 -19.17
CA GLN A 101 -13.01 -30.62 -18.40
C GLN A 101 -12.67 -30.80 -16.92
N GLU A 102 -11.47 -31.30 -16.61
CA GLU A 102 -11.01 -31.46 -15.22
C GLU A 102 -10.68 -30.10 -14.59
N THR A 103 -10.17 -29.17 -15.39
CA THR A 103 -9.97 -27.79 -14.98
C THR A 103 -11.29 -27.14 -14.55
N ALA A 104 -12.36 -27.35 -15.32
CA ALA A 104 -13.69 -26.86 -14.98
C ALA A 104 -14.24 -27.50 -13.69
N LYS A 105 -14.05 -28.81 -13.48
CA LYS A 105 -14.46 -29.50 -12.25
C LYS A 105 -13.76 -28.92 -11.00
N ILE A 106 -12.43 -28.75 -11.07
CA ILE A 106 -11.65 -28.18 -9.96
C ILE A 106 -12.06 -26.73 -9.70
N PHE A 107 -12.35 -25.98 -10.76
CA PHE A 107 -12.85 -24.63 -10.62
C PHE A 107 -14.20 -24.56 -9.90
N VAL A 108 -15.14 -25.42 -10.27
CA VAL A 108 -16.41 -25.54 -9.57
C VAL A 108 -16.16 -25.87 -8.09
N GLN A 109 -15.27 -26.81 -7.79
CA GLN A 109 -14.88 -27.12 -6.40
C GLN A 109 -14.27 -25.93 -5.65
N MET A 110 -13.48 -25.08 -6.31
CA MET A 110 -12.94 -23.85 -5.72
C MET A 110 -14.03 -22.82 -5.37
N ILE A 111 -15.07 -22.73 -6.21
CA ILE A 111 -16.25 -21.90 -5.91
C ILE A 111 -17.04 -22.51 -4.74
N GLN A 112 -17.28 -23.82 -4.77
CA GLN A 112 -18.00 -24.55 -3.71
C GLN A 112 -17.34 -24.37 -2.34
N SER A 113 -16.01 -24.41 -2.29
CA SER A 113 -15.20 -24.22 -1.06
C SER A 113 -15.01 -22.75 -0.65
N ARG A 114 -15.70 -21.81 -1.32
CA ARG A 114 -15.63 -20.36 -1.09
C ARG A 114 -14.23 -19.76 -1.20
N LEU A 115 -13.38 -20.30 -2.07
CA LEU A 115 -12.07 -19.70 -2.36
C LEU A 115 -12.20 -18.57 -3.39
N LEU A 116 -13.20 -18.70 -4.25
CA LEU A 116 -13.52 -17.78 -5.33
C LEU A 116 -14.98 -17.35 -5.26
N ILE A 117 -15.24 -16.10 -5.62
CA ILE A 117 -16.60 -15.56 -5.79
C ILE A 117 -16.74 -15.07 -7.24
N PRO A 118 -17.82 -15.47 -7.95
CA PRO A 118 -18.15 -14.88 -9.25
C PRO A 118 -18.46 -13.39 -9.11
N VAL A 119 -17.84 -12.57 -9.95
CA VAL A 119 -18.02 -11.11 -9.90
C VAL A 119 -18.24 -10.55 -11.29
N GLU A 120 -19.00 -9.47 -11.36
CA GLU A 120 -19.20 -8.68 -12.56
C GLU A 120 -18.47 -7.34 -12.40
N LYS A 121 -17.70 -6.98 -13.42
CA LYS A 121 -17.03 -5.68 -13.47
C LYS A 121 -18.03 -4.65 -13.98
N LEU A 122 -18.44 -3.73 -13.11
CA LEU A 122 -19.42 -2.72 -13.48
C LEU A 122 -18.81 -1.62 -14.34
N HIS A 123 -19.61 -1.12 -15.27
CA HIS A 123 -19.30 0.08 -16.03
C HIS A 123 -19.66 1.35 -15.24
N PHE A 124 -19.12 2.50 -15.65
CA PHE A 124 -19.32 3.79 -14.96
C PHE A 124 -20.79 4.16 -14.73
N GLN A 125 -21.66 3.86 -15.69
CA GLN A 125 -23.09 4.17 -15.59
C GLN A 125 -23.79 3.29 -14.56
N GLU A 126 -23.46 2.01 -14.51
CA GLU A 126 -24.03 1.05 -13.56
C GLU A 126 -23.61 1.37 -12.13
N ILE A 127 -22.38 1.86 -11.92
CA ILE A 127 -21.90 2.29 -10.61
C ILE A 127 -22.74 3.47 -10.09
N LYS A 128 -23.06 4.44 -10.95
CA LYS A 128 -23.88 5.60 -10.58
C LYS A 128 -25.35 5.26 -10.34
N ALA A 129 -25.86 4.20 -10.97
CA ALA A 129 -27.22 3.73 -10.75
C ALA A 129 -27.42 3.19 -9.33
N VAL A 130 -26.36 2.70 -8.69
CA VAL A 130 -26.41 2.21 -7.30
C VAL A 130 -26.24 3.38 -6.32
N LYS A 131 -27.27 3.62 -5.50
CA LYS A 131 -27.28 4.70 -4.50
C LYS A 131 -26.12 4.52 -3.51
N GLY A 132 -25.28 5.55 -3.38
CA GLY A 132 -24.17 5.60 -2.43
C GLY A 132 -22.82 5.12 -2.97
N TRP A 133 -22.76 4.59 -4.20
CA TRP A 133 -21.51 4.16 -4.82
C TRP A 133 -20.81 5.31 -5.55
N LYS A 134 -19.50 5.47 -5.31
CA LYS A 134 -18.68 6.48 -5.97
C LYS A 134 -17.75 5.81 -6.98
N PRO A 135 -17.75 6.22 -8.26
CA PRO A 135 -16.82 5.68 -9.23
C PRO A 135 -15.37 6.01 -8.85
N ASN A 136 -14.51 4.99 -8.79
CA ASN A 136 -13.08 5.15 -8.59
C ASN A 136 -12.37 5.01 -9.96
N ARG A 137 -11.46 5.95 -10.28
CA ARG A 137 -10.71 5.95 -11.55
C ARG A 137 -9.54 4.97 -11.54
N GLN A 138 -8.99 4.65 -10.38
CA GLN A 138 -7.80 3.80 -10.24
C GLN A 138 -8.16 2.32 -10.18
N LYS A 139 -9.25 1.98 -9.48
CA LYS A 139 -9.67 0.59 -9.23
C LYS A 139 -11.10 0.38 -9.77
N PRO A 140 -11.35 -0.67 -10.57
CA PRO A 140 -12.69 -0.98 -11.04
C PRO A 140 -13.58 -1.45 -9.89
N THR A 141 -14.87 -1.13 -9.97
CA THR A 141 -15.87 -1.64 -9.04
C THR A 141 -16.38 -2.99 -9.51
N LEU A 142 -16.44 -3.95 -8.58
CA LEU A 142 -16.91 -5.31 -8.79
C LEU A 142 -18.19 -5.52 -7.98
N LYS A 143 -19.18 -6.16 -8.60
CA LYS A 143 -20.41 -6.60 -7.93
C LYS A 143 -20.41 -8.14 -7.86
N PRO A 144 -20.69 -8.75 -6.71
CA PRO A 144 -20.92 -10.19 -6.62
C PRO A 144 -22.06 -10.59 -7.56
N SER A 145 -21.85 -11.64 -8.36
CA SER A 145 -22.91 -12.27 -9.12
C SER A 145 -23.37 -13.53 -8.41
N THR A 146 -24.67 -13.85 -8.45
CA THR A 146 -25.16 -15.13 -7.93
C THR A 146 -24.89 -16.26 -8.92
N LYS A 147 -24.63 -15.93 -10.19
CA LYS A 147 -24.44 -16.89 -11.28
C LYS A 147 -22.95 -17.12 -11.52
N ALA A 148 -22.53 -18.38 -11.52
CA ALA A 148 -21.17 -18.78 -11.87
C ALA A 148 -21.15 -19.33 -13.29
N THR A 149 -20.78 -18.50 -14.27
CA THR A 149 -20.71 -18.90 -15.69
C THR A 149 -19.29 -19.29 -16.06
N LEU A 150 -19.08 -20.49 -16.62
CA LEU A 150 -17.78 -20.98 -17.12
C LEU A 150 -17.34 -20.30 -18.44
N ASP A 151 -17.67 -19.03 -18.63
CA ASP A 151 -17.27 -18.27 -19.82
C ASP A 151 -15.79 -17.85 -19.71
N PRO A 152 -15.00 -17.95 -20.79
CA PRO A 152 -13.59 -17.54 -20.80
C PRO A 152 -13.33 -16.11 -20.27
N ASP A 153 -14.25 -15.17 -20.50
CA ASP A 153 -14.12 -13.77 -20.10
C ASP A 153 -14.88 -13.41 -18.81
N ALA A 154 -15.53 -14.37 -18.15
CA ALA A 154 -16.10 -14.19 -16.82
C ALA A 154 -15.03 -13.85 -15.77
N TYR A 155 -15.38 -12.96 -14.83
CA TYR A 155 -14.49 -12.50 -13.77
C TYR A 155 -14.78 -13.20 -12.45
N TYR A 156 -13.70 -13.46 -11.72
CA TYR A 156 -13.74 -14.10 -10.41
C TYR A 156 -12.80 -13.38 -9.46
N ALA A 157 -13.26 -13.15 -8.23
CA ALA A 157 -12.49 -12.53 -7.16
C ALA A 157 -12.05 -13.59 -6.15
N TRP A 158 -10.83 -13.42 -5.63
CA TRP A 158 -10.32 -14.22 -4.52
C TRP A 158 -10.96 -13.79 -3.21
N THR A 159 -11.51 -14.77 -2.50
CA THR A 159 -11.88 -14.62 -1.08
C THR A 159 -10.81 -15.23 -0.18
N TYR A 160 -10.07 -16.19 -0.72
CA TYR A 160 -8.96 -16.81 -0.03
C TYR A 160 -7.71 -15.93 -0.06
N GLN A 161 -7.19 -15.63 1.14
CA GLN A 161 -5.88 -15.00 1.30
C GLN A 161 -4.86 -16.02 1.77
N LYS A 162 -3.72 -16.09 1.09
CA LYS A 162 -2.63 -16.99 1.48
C LYS A 162 -2.07 -16.52 2.81
N PRO A 163 -2.00 -17.37 3.85
CA PRO A 163 -1.43 -16.98 5.13
C PRO A 163 0.03 -16.59 4.91
N ASN A 164 0.41 -15.40 5.38
CA ASN A 164 1.78 -14.94 5.29
C ASN A 164 2.61 -15.63 6.39
N PRO A 165 3.55 -16.55 6.05
CA PRO A 165 4.30 -17.31 7.04
C PRO A 165 5.18 -16.41 7.91
N TYR A 166 5.59 -15.24 7.39
CA TYR A 166 6.42 -14.30 8.14
C TYR A 166 5.69 -13.68 9.34
N ILE A 167 4.36 -13.65 9.36
CA ILE A 167 3.60 -13.16 10.52
C ILE A 167 3.91 -13.99 11.77
N VAL A 168 4.01 -15.32 11.61
CA VAL A 168 4.36 -16.21 12.73
C VAL A 168 5.78 -15.95 13.21
N VAL A 169 6.71 -15.73 12.27
CA VAL A 169 8.11 -15.38 12.58
C VAL A 169 8.20 -14.06 13.33
N TYR A 170 7.48 -13.03 12.89
CA TYR A 170 7.43 -11.74 13.59
C TYR A 170 6.79 -11.87 14.97
N GLY A 171 5.77 -12.71 15.12
CA GLY A 171 5.16 -13.01 16.42
C GLY A 171 6.17 -13.64 17.38
N PHE A 172 6.90 -14.65 16.94
CA PHE A 172 7.95 -15.29 17.74
C PHE A 172 9.10 -14.33 18.07
N LEU A 173 9.54 -13.53 17.10
CA LEU A 173 10.60 -12.53 17.29
C LEU A 173 10.20 -11.46 18.30
N THR A 174 8.95 -10.99 18.23
CA THR A 174 8.39 -10.01 19.18
C THR A 174 8.34 -10.59 20.58
N LEU A 175 7.87 -11.84 20.70
CA LEU A 175 7.84 -12.54 21.99
C LEU A 175 9.25 -12.70 22.58
N ALA A 176 10.21 -13.15 21.76
CA ALA A 176 11.61 -13.29 22.16
C ALA A 176 12.22 -11.94 22.59
N ALA A 177 11.91 -10.84 21.89
CA ALA A 177 12.37 -9.50 22.24
C ALA A 177 11.81 -9.04 23.60
N VAL A 178 10.51 -9.26 23.86
CA VAL A 178 9.89 -8.94 25.15
C VAL A 178 10.53 -9.76 26.27
N PHE A 179 10.73 -11.07 26.06
CA PHE A 179 11.44 -11.91 27.03
C PHE A 179 12.85 -11.41 27.29
N ALA A 180 13.62 -11.08 26.24
CA ALA A 180 14.97 -10.58 26.40
C ALA A 180 15.01 -9.33 27.30
N VAL A 181 14.08 -8.39 27.13
CA VAL A 181 13.96 -7.19 27.96
C VAL A 181 13.58 -7.51 29.41
N VAL A 182 12.57 -8.38 29.63
CA VAL A 182 12.15 -8.76 30.98
C VAL A 182 13.25 -9.52 31.73
N LEU A 183 14.02 -10.34 31.02
CA LEU A 183 15.17 -11.09 31.54
C LEU A 183 16.45 -10.25 31.65
N PHE A 184 16.41 -8.93 31.39
CA PHE A 184 17.54 -8.03 31.59
C PHE A 184 18.29 -8.20 32.93
N PRO A 185 17.62 -8.48 34.07
CA PRO A 185 18.32 -8.75 35.33
C PRO A 185 19.24 -9.98 35.30
N LEU A 186 18.94 -10.97 34.45
CA LEU A 186 19.74 -12.20 34.29
C LEU A 186 20.87 -12.04 33.26
N TRP A 187 20.99 -10.88 32.59
CA TRP A 187 21.98 -10.71 31.55
C TRP A 187 23.41 -10.69 32.12
N PRO A 188 24.38 -11.28 31.39
CA PRO A 188 25.80 -11.17 31.74
C PRO A 188 26.22 -9.71 31.94
N THR A 189 27.13 -9.47 32.88
CA THR A 189 27.56 -8.11 33.24
C THR A 189 28.11 -7.33 32.04
N PHE A 190 28.80 -7.99 31.11
CA PHE A 190 29.33 -7.33 29.90
C PHE A 190 28.22 -6.76 28.99
N MET A 191 27.07 -7.44 28.87
CA MET A 191 25.95 -6.93 28.06
C MET A 191 25.28 -5.72 28.73
N ARG A 192 25.13 -5.77 30.06
CA ARG A 192 24.57 -4.65 30.84
C ARG A 192 25.43 -3.39 30.70
N VAL A 193 26.75 -3.56 30.76
CA VAL A 193 27.72 -2.49 30.51
C VAL A 193 27.62 -1.98 29.07
N GLY A 194 27.48 -2.87 28.08
CA GLY A 194 27.25 -2.48 26.68
C GLY A 194 26.00 -1.61 26.49
N VAL A 195 24.88 -1.98 27.12
CA VAL A 195 23.63 -1.18 27.08
C VAL A 195 23.83 0.17 27.75
N TRP A 196 24.58 0.24 28.86
CA TRP A 196 24.90 1.50 29.52
C TRP A 196 25.71 2.43 28.61
N TYR A 197 26.78 1.94 27.97
CA TYR A 197 27.56 2.74 27.02
C TYR A 197 26.74 3.16 25.80
N LEU A 198 25.89 2.28 25.28
CA LEU A 198 25.01 2.61 24.16
C LEU A 198 24.00 3.71 24.57
N SER A 199 23.43 3.63 25.77
CA SER A 199 22.53 4.64 26.31
C SER A 199 23.24 5.99 26.50
N MET A 200 24.44 5.99 27.08
CA MET A 200 25.26 7.19 27.23
C MET A 200 25.68 7.79 25.88
N ALA A 201 26.00 6.95 24.88
CA ALA A 201 26.31 7.39 23.53
C ALA A 201 25.10 8.04 22.83
N CYS A 202 23.92 7.42 22.93
CA CYS A 202 22.67 8.01 22.42
C CYS A 202 22.33 9.33 23.13
N LEU A 203 22.54 9.40 24.45
CA LEU A 203 22.30 10.61 25.23
C LEU A 203 23.31 11.73 24.87
N GLY A 204 24.57 11.37 24.62
CA GLY A 204 25.59 12.29 24.13
C GLY A 204 25.28 12.80 22.72
N LEU A 205 24.85 11.93 21.81
CA LEU A 205 24.41 12.31 20.46
C LEU A 205 23.19 13.24 20.51
N LEU A 206 22.23 12.94 21.39
CA LEU A 206 21.07 13.78 21.62
C LEU A 206 21.45 15.15 22.20
N GLY A 207 22.36 15.16 23.19
CA GLY A 207 22.91 16.38 23.77
C GLY A 207 23.65 17.24 22.73
N LEU A 208 24.42 16.62 21.84
CA LEU A 208 25.08 17.30 20.72
C LEU A 208 24.05 17.94 19.79
N PHE A 209 22.95 17.25 19.48
CA PHE A 209 21.88 17.81 18.66
C PHE A 209 21.24 19.04 19.31
N PHE A 210 20.98 19.00 20.62
CA PHE A 210 20.49 20.18 21.36
C PHE A 210 21.51 21.32 21.41
N ALA A 211 22.78 21.01 21.67
CA ALA A 211 23.84 22.01 21.66
C ALA A 211 23.94 22.72 20.31
N MET A 212 23.87 21.97 19.20
CA MET A 212 23.84 22.51 17.85
C MET A 212 22.61 23.41 17.61
N ALA A 213 21.44 23.01 18.09
CA ALA A 213 20.22 23.83 18.00
C ALA A 213 20.33 25.13 18.82
N ILE A 214 20.92 25.09 20.03
CA ILE A 214 21.15 26.26 20.88
C ILE A 214 22.18 27.20 20.25
N VAL A 215 23.31 26.68 19.77
CA VAL A 215 24.34 27.49 19.08
C VAL A 215 23.72 28.20 17.88
N ARG A 216 22.93 27.48 17.08
CA ARG A 216 22.17 28.06 15.97
C ARG A 216 21.24 29.19 16.43
N LEU A 217 20.51 29.00 17.53
CA LEU A 217 19.60 30.02 18.07
C LEU A 217 20.36 31.28 18.53
N ILE A 218 21.47 31.11 19.25
CA ILE A 218 22.29 32.24 19.73
C ILE A 218 22.81 33.05 18.54
N ILE A 219 23.38 32.38 17.53
CA ILE A 219 23.90 33.07 16.33
C ILE A 219 22.77 33.79 15.60
N PHE A 220 21.58 33.17 15.48
CA PHE A 220 20.44 33.81 14.86
C PHE A 220 20.02 35.08 15.61
N ILE A 221 19.90 35.03 16.94
CA ILE A 221 19.54 36.21 17.76
C ILE A 221 20.58 37.33 17.60
N VAL A 222 21.87 37.00 17.71
CA VAL A 222 22.95 37.99 17.60
C VAL A 222 22.97 38.63 16.20
N THR A 223 22.87 37.82 15.14
CA THR A 223 22.88 38.36 13.76
C THR A 223 21.60 39.09 13.41
N TYR A 224 20.45 38.69 13.94
CA TYR A 224 19.20 39.42 13.76
C TYR A 224 19.23 40.82 14.38
N LEU A 225 19.91 40.99 15.52
CA LEU A 225 20.04 42.29 16.18
C LEU A 225 21.17 43.16 15.61
N ALA A 226 22.27 42.55 15.15
CA ALA A 226 23.45 43.28 14.67
C ALA A 226 23.47 43.54 13.16
N LEU A 227 22.77 42.73 12.35
CA LEU A 227 22.82 42.78 10.89
C LEU A 227 21.40 42.89 10.30
N PRO A 228 21.23 43.53 9.13
CA PRO A 228 19.94 43.62 8.44
C PRO A 228 19.47 42.28 7.84
N GLN A 229 20.33 41.27 7.79
CA GLN A 229 20.05 39.93 7.30
C GLN A 229 20.42 38.91 8.36
N ALA A 230 19.49 38.04 8.73
CA ALA A 230 19.71 37.04 9.76
C ALA A 230 20.56 35.89 9.19
N PHE A 231 21.60 35.49 9.93
CA PHE A 231 22.41 34.34 9.59
C PHE A 231 21.77 33.07 10.14
N TRP A 232 21.78 32.02 9.33
CA TRP A 232 21.17 30.75 9.65
C TRP A 232 22.19 29.63 9.54
N LEU A 233 22.63 29.10 10.67
CA LEU A 233 23.52 27.94 10.72
C LEU A 233 22.73 26.64 10.49
N TYR A 234 23.17 25.79 9.57
CA TYR A 234 22.50 24.54 9.16
C TYR A 234 21.00 24.71 8.84
N PRO A 235 20.64 25.39 7.73
CA PRO A 235 19.25 25.59 7.30
C PRO A 235 18.42 24.31 7.28
N ASN A 236 19.00 23.22 6.78
CA ASN A 236 18.29 21.97 6.53
C ASN A 236 18.23 21.02 7.76
N LEU A 237 18.69 21.44 8.94
CA LEU A 237 18.80 20.55 10.11
C LEU A 237 17.44 20.01 10.60
N PHE A 238 16.35 20.75 10.33
CA PHE A 238 14.98 20.38 10.66
C PHE A 238 14.08 20.24 9.42
N GLU A 239 14.65 20.25 8.22
CA GLU A 239 13.89 19.94 7.00
C GLU A 239 13.82 18.41 6.82
N ASP A 240 12.84 17.93 6.04
CA ASP A 240 12.62 16.51 5.73
C ASP A 240 13.74 15.94 4.82
N CYS A 241 14.96 15.95 5.32
CA CYS A 241 16.18 15.56 4.63
C CYS A 241 16.88 14.44 5.43
N GLY A 242 17.63 13.60 4.73
CA GLY A 242 18.45 12.57 5.39
C GLY A 242 19.55 13.20 6.26
N PHE A 243 20.05 12.47 7.24
CA PHE A 243 21.03 12.96 8.23
C PHE A 243 22.20 13.75 7.62
N PHE A 244 22.80 13.28 6.53
CA PHE A 244 23.92 13.98 5.88
C PHE A 244 23.52 15.27 5.14
N GLU A 245 22.35 15.27 4.51
CA GLU A 245 21.80 16.44 3.80
C GLU A 245 21.35 17.53 4.78
N SER A 246 20.96 17.16 6.00
CA SER A 246 20.60 18.09 7.07
C SER A 246 21.77 19.02 7.48
N PHE A 247 23.03 18.60 7.27
CA PHE A 247 24.22 19.40 7.61
C PHE A 247 24.81 20.16 6.42
N GLN A 248 24.17 20.13 5.25
CA GLN A 248 24.64 20.84 4.06
C GLN A 248 23.51 21.67 3.43
N PRO A 249 23.72 22.97 3.12
CA PRO A 249 24.91 23.78 3.39
C PRO A 249 25.10 24.10 4.88
N ALA A 250 26.32 24.39 5.31
CA ALA A 250 26.62 24.67 6.72
C ALA A 250 26.01 25.99 7.22
N TYR A 251 25.73 26.94 6.32
CA TYR A 251 25.10 28.22 6.65
C TYR A 251 24.31 28.79 5.46
N ALA A 252 23.35 29.67 5.75
CA ALA A 252 22.60 30.47 4.78
C ALA A 252 22.26 31.85 5.39
N TRP A 253 21.96 32.83 4.53
CA TRP A 253 21.53 34.17 4.94
C TRP A 253 20.05 34.37 4.61
N SER A 254 19.27 35.00 5.49
CA SER A 254 17.81 35.13 5.39
C SER A 254 17.29 36.01 4.24
N GLY A 255 18.16 36.50 3.35
CA GLY A 255 17.84 37.29 2.16
C GLY A 255 18.39 36.75 0.84
N SER A 256 19.01 35.56 0.83
CA SER A 256 19.53 34.94 -0.40
C SER A 256 19.03 33.51 -0.58
N SER A 257 17.72 33.33 -0.71
CA SER A 257 17.15 32.16 -1.41
C SER A 257 17.31 32.32 -2.94
N GLY A 258 18.50 32.73 -3.37
CA GLY A 258 18.88 32.86 -4.78
C GLY A 258 19.49 31.56 -5.29
N LYS A 259 18.67 30.75 -5.97
CA LYS A 259 19.05 29.66 -6.90
C LYS A 259 19.85 28.49 -6.33
N LYS A 260 19.16 27.36 -6.25
CA LYS A 260 19.64 25.99 -6.52
C LYS A 260 21.00 25.94 -7.23
N SER A 261 22.07 25.53 -6.54
CA SER A 261 23.30 25.04 -7.17
C SER A 261 23.06 23.62 -7.72
N LYS A 262 22.22 23.52 -8.76
CA LYS A 262 22.04 22.29 -9.55
C LYS A 262 23.23 22.16 -10.51
N LYS A 263 24.41 21.73 -10.04
CA LYS A 263 25.54 21.40 -10.93
C LYS A 263 25.45 19.94 -11.38
N LYS A 264 24.69 19.69 -12.45
CA LYS A 264 24.83 18.49 -13.29
C LYS A 264 25.58 18.86 -14.57
N LYS A 265 26.81 18.34 -14.67
CA LYS A 265 27.54 17.92 -15.87
C LYS A 265 26.90 18.26 -17.24
N SER A 266 27.48 19.21 -17.98
CA SER A 266 27.62 19.13 -19.45
C SER A 266 28.69 20.11 -19.94
N ALA A 267 29.49 19.64 -20.89
CA ALA A 267 30.65 20.31 -21.45
C ALA A 267 30.30 21.35 -22.53
N LYS A 268 31.30 22.20 -22.80
CA LYS A 268 31.67 22.84 -24.08
C LYS A 268 31.16 24.26 -24.36
N GLY A 269 32.13 25.19 -24.48
CA GLY A 269 32.25 26.05 -25.65
C GLY A 269 31.95 27.55 -25.51
N ALA A 270 33.03 28.32 -25.31
CA ALA A 270 33.39 29.57 -25.97
C ALA A 270 32.49 30.84 -25.91
N ALA A 271 33.18 31.93 -25.51
CA ALA A 271 33.22 33.26 -26.11
C ALA A 271 32.23 34.37 -25.64
N THR A 272 32.85 35.36 -24.96
CA THR A 272 32.77 36.83 -25.13
C THR A 272 31.46 37.59 -24.92
N GLY A 273 31.55 38.59 -24.02
CA GLY A 273 31.22 39.98 -24.38
C GLY A 273 30.08 40.70 -23.65
N ALA A 274 30.45 41.52 -22.67
CA ALA A 274 30.03 42.92 -22.42
C ALA A 274 28.55 43.37 -22.19
N GLY A 275 28.42 44.34 -21.25
CA GLY A 275 27.33 45.34 -21.13
C GLY A 275 26.21 44.96 -20.15
N ALA A 276 26.03 45.57 -18.96
CA ALA A 276 25.58 46.96 -18.68
C ALA A 276 24.16 47.20 -19.26
N ASP A 277 23.11 47.69 -18.59
CA ASP A 277 22.89 48.47 -17.35
C ASP A 277 21.39 48.37 -16.96
N SER A 278 21.09 48.80 -15.73
CA SER A 278 19.85 49.49 -15.31
C SER A 278 18.52 48.71 -15.29
N ALA A 279 17.49 49.07 -14.53
CA ALA A 279 17.25 49.86 -13.32
C ALA A 279 15.71 49.76 -13.11
N GLY A 280 15.24 50.07 -11.91
CA GLY A 280 13.81 50.28 -11.62
C GLY A 280 13.24 49.15 -10.77
N ALA A 281 13.01 49.40 -9.49
CA ALA A 281 11.78 50.05 -9.00
C ALA A 281 10.66 48.98 -8.88
N ASP A 282 9.98 48.80 -7.78
CA ASP A 282 9.87 49.61 -6.57
C ASP A 282 8.98 48.81 -5.59
N LEU A 283 9.10 49.16 -4.30
CA LEU A 283 8.03 49.25 -3.31
C LEU A 283 7.26 47.96 -2.98
N ALA A 284 7.52 47.42 -1.78
CA ALA A 284 6.73 47.71 -0.57
C ALA A 284 5.74 46.56 -0.36
N GLY A 285 5.62 45.96 0.82
CA GLY A 285 5.96 46.42 2.14
C GLY A 285 4.92 45.79 3.06
N ALA A 286 5.39 45.30 4.21
CA ALA A 286 4.60 45.04 5.41
C ALA A 286 3.48 43.97 5.27
N ASP A 287 3.08 43.20 6.27
CA ASP A 287 3.29 43.25 7.70
C ASP A 287 3.09 41.83 8.24
N ALA A 288 3.86 41.48 9.26
CA ALA A 288 3.45 40.53 10.30
C ALA A 288 2.46 41.29 11.25
N PRO A 289 1.68 40.68 12.18
CA PRO A 289 2.11 39.53 12.96
C PRO A 289 1.03 38.55 13.49
N SER A 290 1.56 37.50 14.11
CA SER A 290 1.10 36.86 15.36
C SER A 290 0.06 35.74 15.36
N ALA A 291 0.56 34.60 15.84
CA ALA A 291 0.05 33.78 16.94
C ALA A 291 -1.17 32.83 16.75
N THR A 292 -0.79 31.55 16.66
CA THR A 292 -1.24 30.44 17.53
C THR A 292 -2.65 29.85 17.33
N ALA A 293 -2.72 28.65 16.74
CA ALA A 293 -3.05 27.39 17.44
C ALA A 293 -3.50 26.28 16.46
N SER A 294 -2.93 25.09 16.67
CA SER A 294 -3.52 23.75 16.44
C SER A 294 -4.03 23.34 15.05
N GLY A 295 -3.45 22.24 14.55
CA GLY A 295 -4.26 21.13 14.06
C GLY A 295 -4.14 20.78 12.57
N VAL A 296 -3.55 19.59 12.34
CA VAL A 296 -3.92 18.62 11.30
C VAL A 296 -3.69 19.03 9.83
N GLU A 297 -2.68 18.37 9.26
CA GLU A 297 -2.38 18.30 7.84
C GLU A 297 -3.59 17.84 7.00
N LYS A 298 -3.88 18.60 5.93
CA LYS A 298 -4.68 18.14 4.80
C LYS A 298 -4.04 18.65 3.51
N SER A 299 -3.35 17.76 2.79
CA SER A 299 -2.81 18.04 1.46
C SER A 299 -3.94 18.06 0.43
N SER A 300 -4.24 19.26 -0.06
CA SER A 300 -5.02 19.51 -1.28
C SER A 300 -4.05 19.71 -2.44
N GLY A 301 -4.20 18.92 -3.50
CA GLY A 301 -3.46 19.05 -4.75
C GLY A 301 -4.39 18.89 -5.94
N ALA A 302 -5.27 19.86 -6.16
CA ALA A 302 -6.13 19.94 -7.33
C ALA A 302 -5.35 20.48 -8.54
N LYS A 303 -5.17 19.64 -9.57
CA LYS A 303 -4.71 20.07 -10.91
C LYS A 303 -5.85 19.88 -11.90
N LYS A 304 -6.62 20.94 -12.18
CA LYS A 304 -7.58 21.00 -13.28
C LYS A 304 -6.81 21.11 -14.60
N ARG A 305 -7.19 20.29 -15.61
CA ARG A 305 -6.91 20.55 -17.02
C ARG A 305 -8.26 20.63 -17.75
N THR A 306 -8.44 21.75 -18.44
CA THR A 306 -9.58 22.15 -19.26
C THR A 306 -9.73 21.27 -20.50
N VAL A 307 -10.98 20.96 -20.86
CA VAL A 307 -11.39 20.22 -22.06
C VAL A 307 -11.84 21.25 -23.10
N THR A 308 -11.28 21.19 -24.30
CA THR A 308 -11.77 21.91 -25.49
C THR A 308 -12.77 21.02 -26.21
N LEU A 309 -14.01 21.52 -26.39
CA LEU A 309 -15.03 20.93 -27.24
C LEU A 309 -14.88 21.53 -28.64
N GLU A 310 -14.83 20.67 -29.65
CA GLU A 310 -14.87 21.03 -31.06
C GLU A 310 -16.35 21.03 -31.46
N GLU A 311 -16.89 22.21 -31.80
CA GLU A 311 -18.22 22.36 -32.39
C GLU A 311 -18.16 22.09 -33.89
N VAL A 312 -19.07 21.24 -34.34
CA VAL A 312 -19.42 20.98 -35.74
C VAL A 312 -20.17 22.20 -36.27
N ALA A 313 -19.64 22.83 -37.32
CA ALA A 313 -20.37 23.78 -38.15
C ALA A 313 -21.11 23.05 -39.28
N GLU A 314 -22.28 23.59 -39.63
CA GLU A 314 -23.29 23.15 -40.60
C GLU A 314 -22.79 22.52 -41.91
#